data_AF-A0A849FM99-F1
#
_entry.id   AF-A0A849FM99-F1
#
_cell.length_a   1.000
_cell.length_b   1.000
_cell.length_c   1.000
_cell.angle_alpha   90.00
_cell.angle_beta   90.00
_cell.angle_gamma   90.00
#
_symmetry.space_group_name_H-M   'P 1'
#
loop_
_entity.id
_entity.type
_entity.pdbx_description
1 polymer ?
#
loop_
_entity_poly.entity_id
_entity_poly.type
_entity_poly.pdbx_seq_one_letter_code
_entity_poly.pdbx_strand_id
1 'polypeptide(L)'
;IWIQTRLPPPNFSILFRPDGQNMPSSLLVVMTLQDLELVLSSGALTLGFALLYQTVKFGKYLEVLSPYGRSALTNYIMQGVIGALLFSPWALGATFGNWGVTALFILGIFIYIFQIVCSKYWLKHFLYGPLEWLWRSGTYLKLQHFKKK
;
A
#
# COMPACT_ATOMS: atom_id res chain seq x y z
N ILE A 1 -15.50 -38.27 -15.02
CA ILE A 1 -15.42 -38.21 -16.51
C ILE A 1 -16.25 -37.04 -17.11
N TRP A 2 -17.00 -36.25 -16.33
CA TRP A 2 -17.91 -35.21 -16.87
C TRP A 2 -17.53 -33.73 -16.60
N ILE A 3 -16.38 -33.43 -15.97
CA ILE A 3 -15.95 -32.04 -15.65
C ILE A 3 -14.92 -31.51 -16.66
N GLN A 4 -14.24 -32.39 -17.39
CA GLN A 4 -13.13 -32.00 -18.29
C GLN A 4 -13.59 -31.47 -19.66
N THR A 5 -14.87 -31.61 -20.00
CA THR A 5 -15.43 -31.24 -21.32
C THR A 5 -16.02 -29.84 -21.40
N ARG A 6 -16.07 -29.09 -20.29
CA ARG A 6 -16.63 -27.71 -20.25
C ARG A 6 -15.59 -26.60 -20.22
N LEU A 7 -14.33 -26.90 -19.96
CA LEU A 7 -13.27 -25.90 -19.94
C LEU A 7 -12.57 -25.90 -21.30
N PRO A 8 -12.45 -24.74 -21.99
CA PRO A 8 -11.57 -24.65 -23.14
C PRO A 8 -10.16 -25.13 -22.72
N PRO A 9 -9.38 -25.76 -23.62
CA PRO A 9 -8.02 -26.18 -23.30
C PRO A 9 -7.26 -24.98 -22.71
N PRO A 10 -6.40 -25.19 -21.68
CA PRO A 10 -5.71 -24.11 -20.99
C PRO A 10 -4.80 -23.36 -21.98
N ASN A 11 -5.37 -22.33 -22.58
CA ASN A 11 -4.72 -21.55 -23.61
C ASN A 11 -4.14 -20.32 -22.93
N PHE A 12 -2.87 -20.42 -22.54
CA PHE A 12 -2.14 -19.33 -21.87
C PHE A 12 -2.19 -18.02 -22.68
N SER A 13 -2.36 -18.09 -24.00
CA SER A 13 -2.52 -16.90 -24.84
C SER A 13 -3.73 -16.04 -24.45
N ILE A 14 -4.79 -16.59 -23.84
CA ILE A 14 -5.96 -15.84 -23.37
C ILE A 14 -5.62 -14.90 -22.21
N LEU A 15 -4.63 -15.27 -21.37
CA LEU A 15 -4.18 -14.42 -20.25
C LEU A 15 -3.44 -13.16 -20.73
N PHE A 16 -2.79 -13.24 -21.90
CA PHE A 16 -2.00 -12.15 -22.47
C PHE A 16 -2.70 -11.49 -23.67
N ARG A 17 -3.76 -12.10 -24.21
CA ARG A 17 -4.47 -11.66 -25.42
C ARG A 17 -5.92 -12.19 -25.41
N PRO A 18 -6.81 -11.61 -24.59
CA PRO A 18 -8.18 -12.08 -24.39
C PRO A 18 -9.05 -11.99 -25.67
N ASP A 19 -8.81 -11.02 -26.54
CA ASP A 19 -9.68 -10.73 -27.70
C ASP A 19 -9.34 -11.48 -28.99
N GLY A 20 -8.23 -12.22 -29.05
CA GLY A 20 -7.81 -12.97 -30.24
C GLY A 20 -7.51 -12.13 -31.50
N GLN A 21 -7.94 -10.86 -31.54
CA GLN A 21 -7.69 -9.92 -32.62
C GLN A 21 -6.25 -9.39 -32.56
N ASN A 22 -5.66 -9.15 -33.73
CA ASN A 22 -4.36 -8.50 -33.82
C ASN A 22 -4.54 -7.05 -33.37
N MET A 23 -4.02 -6.71 -32.19
CA MET A 23 -3.95 -5.31 -31.77
C MET A 23 -3.22 -4.52 -32.86
N PRO A 24 -3.75 -3.35 -33.28
CA PRO A 24 -3.08 -2.53 -34.27
C PRO A 24 -1.67 -2.20 -33.76
N SER A 25 -0.68 -2.26 -34.64
CA SER A 25 0.73 -2.07 -34.28
C SER A 25 0.98 -0.73 -33.58
N SER A 26 0.17 0.29 -33.87
CA SER A 26 0.18 1.59 -33.18
C SER A 26 -0.13 1.48 -31.68
N LEU A 27 -1.07 0.62 -31.28
CA LEU A 27 -1.46 0.45 -29.87
C LEU A 27 -0.32 -0.23 -29.09
N LEU A 28 0.31 -1.26 -29.66
CA LEU A 28 1.49 -1.90 -29.05
C LEU A 28 2.64 -0.92 -28.86
N VAL A 29 2.90 -0.04 -29.84
CA VAL A 29 3.93 1.01 -29.72
C VAL A 29 3.57 2.02 -28.62
N VAL A 30 2.30 2.40 -28.48
CA VAL A 30 1.88 3.32 -27.40
C VAL A 30 2.03 2.67 -26.02
N MET A 31 1.66 1.39 -25.87
CA MET A 31 1.83 0.67 -24.60
C MET A 31 3.31 0.53 -24.22
N THR A 32 4.18 0.16 -25.16
CA THR A 32 5.62 0.03 -24.88
C THR A 32 6.27 1.38 -24.53
N LEU A 33 5.82 2.47 -25.14
CA LEU A 33 6.25 3.82 -24.78
C LEU A 33 5.78 4.21 -23.37
N GLN A 34 4.56 3.85 -22.98
CA GLN A 34 4.04 4.07 -21.62
C GLN A 34 4.79 3.26 -20.57
N ASP A 35 5.11 1.98 -20.85
CA ASP A 35 5.93 1.15 -19.97
C ASP A 35 7.33 1.76 -19.78
N LEU A 36 7.92 2.31 -20.85
CA LEU A 36 9.21 2.97 -20.77
C LEU A 36 9.15 4.26 -19.92
N GLU A 37 8.11 5.07 -20.09
CA GLU A 37 7.86 6.25 -19.26
C GLU A 37 7.72 5.87 -17.77
N LEU A 38 7.00 4.79 -17.47
CA LEU A 38 6.83 4.28 -16.11
C LEU A 38 8.16 3.85 -15.49
N VAL A 39 8.99 3.10 -16.23
CA VAL A 39 10.30 2.66 -15.74
C VAL A 39 11.21 3.86 -15.49
N LEU A 40 11.28 4.81 -16.41
CA LEU A 40 12.12 6.00 -16.28
C LEU A 40 11.70 6.87 -15.11
N SER A 41 10.40 7.12 -14.93
CA SER A 41 9.88 7.90 -13.81
C SER A 41 10.14 7.21 -12.46
N SER A 42 9.96 5.89 -12.37
CA SER A 42 10.29 5.13 -11.17
C SER A 42 11.78 5.21 -10.80
N GLY A 43 12.66 5.16 -11.80
CA GLY A 43 14.11 5.32 -11.65
C GLY A 43 14.49 6.73 -11.22
N ALA A 44 13.89 7.75 -11.81
CA ALA A 44 14.11 9.15 -11.45
C ALA A 44 13.67 9.44 -10.00
N LEU A 45 12.52 8.90 -9.57
CA LEU A 45 12.04 9.04 -8.19
C LEU A 45 12.97 8.33 -7.19
N THR A 46 13.42 7.12 -7.50
CA THR A 46 14.34 6.37 -6.61
C THR A 46 15.70 7.04 -6.51
N LEU A 47 16.28 7.51 -7.62
CA LEU A 47 17.54 8.26 -7.62
C LEU A 47 17.39 9.61 -6.89
N GLY A 48 16.30 10.33 -7.15
CA GLY A 48 15.99 11.58 -6.45
C GLY A 48 15.90 11.38 -4.94
N PHE A 49 15.22 10.32 -4.50
CA PHE A 49 15.13 9.95 -3.09
C PHE A 49 16.50 9.57 -2.50
N ALA A 50 17.31 8.79 -3.23
CA ALA A 50 18.66 8.40 -2.80
C ALA A 50 19.60 9.60 -2.63
N LEU A 51 19.55 10.57 -3.55
CA LEU A 51 20.32 11.81 -3.46
C LEU A 51 19.85 12.71 -2.30
N LEU A 52 18.54 12.84 -2.11
CA LEU A 52 17.95 13.55 -0.97
C LEU A 52 18.37 12.91 0.37
N TYR A 53 18.43 11.58 0.42
CA TYR A 53 18.84 10.83 1.61
C TYR A 53 20.31 11.09 2.01
N GLN A 54 21.21 11.32 1.05
CA GLN A 54 22.61 11.66 1.33
C GLN A 54 22.79 13.08 1.91
N THR A 55 21.78 13.94 1.84
CA THR A 55 21.85 15.28 2.39
C THR A 55 21.62 15.23 3.91
N VAL A 56 22.68 15.47 4.70
CA VAL A 56 22.74 15.38 6.19
C VAL A 56 21.56 16.07 6.92
N LYS A 57 20.92 17.07 6.31
CA LYS A 57 19.73 17.75 6.86
C LYS A 57 18.47 16.86 6.93
N PHE A 58 18.34 15.86 6.06
CA PHE A 58 17.18 14.97 6.02
C PHE A 58 17.19 13.92 7.15
N GLY A 59 18.35 13.57 7.71
CA GLY A 59 18.43 12.63 8.82
C GLY A 59 17.61 13.04 10.05
N LYS A 60 17.60 14.35 10.38
CA LYS A 60 16.79 14.90 11.50
C LYS A 60 15.28 14.87 11.24
N TYR A 61 14.84 15.08 10.00
CA TYR A 61 13.43 14.91 9.64
C TYR A 61 13.03 13.43 9.63
N LEU A 62 13.95 12.55 9.27
CA LEU A 62 13.75 11.11 9.32
C LEU A 62 13.65 10.59 10.76
N GLU A 63 14.28 11.24 11.74
CA GLU A 63 14.05 10.93 13.16
C GLU A 63 12.60 11.19 13.59
N VAL A 64 11.95 12.22 13.04
CA VAL A 64 10.52 12.51 13.29
C VAL A 64 9.62 11.45 12.65
N LEU A 65 10.02 10.89 11.50
CA LEU A 65 9.34 9.77 10.83
C LEU A 65 9.73 8.40 11.38
N SER A 66 10.83 8.28 12.12
CA SER A 66 11.28 7.04 12.74
C SER A 66 10.20 6.33 13.56
N PRO A 67 9.41 7.02 14.42
CA PRO A 67 8.28 6.38 15.09
C PRO A 67 7.23 5.88 14.10
N TYR A 68 6.82 6.68 13.11
CA TYR A 68 5.83 6.25 12.13
C TYR A 68 6.28 5.02 11.32
N GLY A 69 7.57 4.96 10.95
CA GLY A 69 8.18 3.83 10.27
C GLY A 69 8.29 2.57 11.14
N ARG A 70 8.43 2.71 12.47
CA ARG A 70 8.43 1.57 13.42
C ARG A 70 7.07 0.91 13.60
N SER A 71 5.99 1.60 13.21
CA SER A 71 4.63 1.07 13.19
C SER A 71 4.04 1.02 11.76
N ALA A 72 4.88 0.95 10.73
CA ALA A 72 4.45 0.97 9.33
C ALA A 72 3.47 -0.17 8.99
N LEU A 73 3.72 -1.38 9.49
CA LEU A 73 2.87 -2.54 9.23
C LEU A 73 1.52 -2.40 9.95
N THR A 74 1.53 -1.96 11.20
CA THR A 74 0.29 -1.65 11.93
C THR A 74 -0.51 -0.56 11.20
N ASN A 75 0.13 0.54 10.80
CA ASN A 75 -0.54 1.66 10.12
C ASN A 75 -1.10 1.25 8.76
N TYR A 76 -0.37 0.43 8.01
CA TYR A 76 -0.84 -0.12 6.73
C TYR A 76 -2.10 -0.96 6.91
N ILE A 77 -2.10 -1.90 7.87
CA ILE A 77 -3.29 -2.73 8.14
C ILE A 77 -4.44 -1.86 8.64
N MET A 78 -4.17 -0.91 9.54
CA MET A 78 -5.19 -0.01 10.07
C MET A 78 -5.83 0.84 8.96
N GLN A 79 -5.03 1.35 8.02
CA GLN A 79 -5.52 2.07 6.85
C GLN A 79 -6.38 1.18 5.95
N GLY A 80 -5.97 -0.07 5.73
CA GLY A 80 -6.76 -1.04 4.97
C GLY A 80 -8.10 -1.37 5.65
N VAL A 81 -8.10 -1.60 6.97
CA VAL A 81 -9.32 -1.85 7.74
C VAL A 81 -10.24 -0.64 7.72
N ILE A 82 -9.71 0.56 7.94
CA ILE A 82 -10.52 1.80 7.88
C ILE A 82 -11.07 2.02 6.47
N GLY A 83 -10.27 1.82 5.43
CA GLY A 83 -10.73 1.90 4.04
C GLY A 83 -11.81 0.88 3.73
N ALA A 84 -11.66 -0.36 4.20
CA ALA A 84 -12.69 -1.39 4.05
C ALA A 84 -13.97 -1.01 4.81
N LEU A 85 -13.89 -0.49 6.03
CA LEU A 85 -15.08 -0.05 6.77
C LEU A 85 -15.79 1.16 6.13
N LEU A 86 -15.02 2.06 5.51
CA LEU A 86 -15.58 3.27 4.88
C LEU A 86 -16.19 2.98 3.51
N PHE A 87 -15.54 2.17 2.69
CA PHE A 87 -15.93 1.96 1.29
C PHE A 87 -16.63 0.63 1.02
N SER A 88 -16.62 -0.31 1.97
CA SER A 88 -17.28 -1.58 1.73
C SER A 88 -18.81 -1.43 1.81
N PRO A 89 -19.58 -2.04 0.89
CA PRO A 89 -21.02 -1.85 0.77
C PRO A 89 -21.82 -2.22 2.03
N TRP A 90 -21.35 -3.20 2.80
CA TRP A 90 -21.95 -3.67 4.06
C TRP A 90 -21.72 -2.77 5.27
N ALA A 91 -20.82 -1.79 5.17
CA ALA A 91 -20.46 -0.89 6.26
C ALA A 91 -20.97 0.52 5.93
N LEU A 92 -20.08 1.51 5.78
CA LEU A 92 -20.47 2.90 5.50
C LEU A 92 -20.41 3.25 4.00
N GLY A 93 -20.09 2.27 3.14
CA GLY A 93 -19.93 2.47 1.69
C GLY A 93 -21.19 2.98 0.99
N ALA A 94 -22.38 2.64 1.48
CA ALA A 94 -23.65 3.15 0.95
C ALA A 94 -23.83 4.67 1.15
N THR A 95 -23.24 5.22 2.22
CA THR A 95 -23.30 6.66 2.56
C THR A 95 -22.13 7.46 1.98
N PHE A 96 -20.91 6.93 1.99
CA PHE A 96 -19.71 7.63 1.49
C PHE A 96 -19.42 7.38 0.01
N GLY A 97 -19.98 6.32 -0.60
CA GLY A 97 -19.82 6.04 -2.03
C GLY A 97 -20.46 7.11 -2.93
N ASN A 98 -21.37 7.93 -2.40
CA ASN A 98 -22.04 9.00 -3.12
C ASN A 98 -21.41 10.39 -2.87
N TRP A 99 -20.35 10.47 -2.06
CA TRP A 99 -19.65 11.72 -1.78
C TRP A 99 -18.71 12.08 -2.95
N GLY A 100 -18.56 13.38 -3.22
CA GLY A 100 -17.63 13.86 -4.25
C GLY A 100 -16.16 13.59 -3.89
N VAL A 101 -15.32 13.38 -4.90
CA VAL A 101 -13.89 13.03 -4.76
C VAL A 101 -13.14 13.96 -3.79
N THR A 102 -13.43 15.25 -3.81
CA THR A 102 -12.83 16.24 -2.90
C THR A 102 -13.14 15.97 -1.42
N ALA A 103 -14.36 15.56 -1.10
CA ALA A 103 -14.77 15.28 0.27
C ALA A 103 -14.11 14.00 0.80
N LEU A 104 -14.00 12.97 -0.05
CA LEU A 104 -13.24 11.75 0.28
C LEU A 104 -11.76 12.06 0.53
N PHE A 105 -11.18 12.96 -0.27
CA PHE A 105 -9.78 13.35 -0.12
C PHE A 105 -9.52 14.03 1.23
N ILE A 106 -10.38 14.97 1.64
CA ILE A 106 -10.30 15.63 2.94
C ILE A 106 -10.47 14.62 4.08
N LEU A 107 -11.42 13.70 3.96
CA LEU A 107 -11.62 12.62 4.92
C LEU A 107 -10.37 11.74 5.06
N GLY A 108 -9.73 11.39 3.93
CA GLY A 108 -8.48 10.64 3.90
C GLY A 108 -7.35 11.34 4.63
N ILE A 109 -7.18 12.66 4.42
CA ILE A 109 -6.21 13.48 5.16
C ILE A 109 -6.49 13.44 6.66
N PHE A 110 -7.75 13.57 7.07
CA PHE A 110 -8.13 13.56 8.47
C PHE A 110 -7.80 12.22 9.14
N ILE A 111 -8.14 11.10 8.49
CA ILE A 111 -7.80 9.75 8.95
C ILE A 111 -6.29 9.56 9.06
N TYR A 112 -5.54 10.05 8.07
CA TYR A 112 -4.09 9.94 8.05
C TYR A 112 -3.43 10.70 9.21
N ILE A 113 -3.88 11.94 9.48
CA ILE A 113 -3.41 12.72 10.63
C ILE A 113 -3.74 12.00 11.94
N PHE A 114 -4.97 11.48 12.06
CA PHE A 114 -5.39 10.72 13.24
C PHE A 114 -4.50 9.48 13.46
N GLN A 115 -4.20 8.73 12.40
CA GLN A 115 -3.30 7.57 12.47
C GLN A 115 -1.89 7.96 12.93
N ILE A 116 -1.33 9.07 12.43
CA ILE A 116 -0.02 9.57 12.87
C ILE A 116 -0.04 9.90 14.37
N VAL A 117 -1.07 10.59 14.84
CA VAL A 117 -1.19 10.97 16.27
C VAL A 117 -1.35 9.73 17.14
N CYS A 118 -2.22 8.79 16.76
CA CYS A 118 -2.39 7.52 17.46
C CYS A 118 -1.09 6.71 17.50
N SER A 119 -0.38 6.58 16.38
CA SER A 119 0.92 5.89 16.31
C SER A 119 1.97 6.55 17.21
N LYS A 120 2.05 7.88 17.20
CA LYS A 120 2.98 8.64 18.05
C LYS A 120 2.65 8.49 19.53
N TYR A 121 1.37 8.54 19.90
CA TYR A 121 0.92 8.31 21.27
C TYR A 121 1.19 6.86 21.72
N TRP A 122 0.94 5.88 20.85
CA TRP A 122 1.20 4.48 21.10
C TRP A 122 2.68 4.21 21.39
N LEU A 123 3.57 4.76 20.56
CA LEU A 123 5.02 4.61 20.71
C LEU A 123 5.61 5.37 21.90
N LYS A 124 4.84 6.25 22.55
CA LYS A 124 5.20 6.81 23.85
C LYS A 124 5.15 5.76 24.95
N HIS A 125 4.24 4.78 24.85
CA HIS A 125 4.03 3.72 25.83
C HIS A 125 4.67 2.38 25.43
N PHE A 126 4.77 2.09 24.13
CA PHE A 126 5.24 0.81 23.59
C PHE A 126 6.46 0.98 22.68
N LEU A 127 7.34 -0.03 22.65
CA LEU A 127 8.57 0.00 21.84
C LEU A 127 8.30 -0.20 20.34
N TYR A 128 7.21 -0.90 20.02
CA TYR A 128 6.85 -1.35 18.67
C TYR A 128 5.35 -1.20 18.43
N GLY A 129 4.94 -1.18 17.15
CA GLY A 129 3.55 -1.40 16.78
C GLY A 129 3.05 -2.78 17.24
N PRO A 130 1.74 -2.93 17.55
CA PRO A 130 1.17 -4.20 18.00
C PRO A 130 1.37 -5.33 16.98
N LEU A 131 1.22 -5.04 15.68
CA LEU A 131 1.41 -6.04 14.65
C LEU A 131 2.88 -6.34 14.38
N GLU A 132 3.77 -5.35 14.42
CA GLU A 132 5.21 -5.57 14.31
C GLU A 132 5.74 -6.44 15.46
N TRP A 133 5.23 -6.23 16.67
CA TRP A 133 5.55 -7.08 17.81
C TRP A 133 5.05 -8.51 17.62
N LEU A 134 3.83 -8.68 17.11
CA LEU A 134 3.26 -10.00 16.82
C LEU A 134 4.04 -10.71 15.72
N TRP A 135 4.42 -10.00 14.66
CA TRP A 135 5.26 -10.51 13.58
C TRP A 135 6.62 -10.98 14.10
N ARG A 136 7.34 -10.14 14.86
CA ARG A 136 8.64 -10.54 15.43
C ARG A 136 8.52 -11.69 16.43
N SER A 137 7.49 -11.69 17.25
CA SER A 137 7.26 -12.78 18.21
C SER A 137 6.94 -14.08 17.49
N GLY A 138 6.23 -14.03 16.36
CA GLY A 138 5.97 -15.17 15.48
C GLY A 138 7.22 -15.67 14.74
N THR A 139 8.04 -14.77 14.19
CA THR A 139 9.28 -15.16 13.46
C THR A 139 10.31 -15.80 14.39
N TYR A 140 10.49 -15.27 15.60
CA TYR A 140 11.52 -15.73 16.52
C TYR A 140 11.01 -16.73 17.57
N LEU A 141 9.70 -17.04 17.59
CA LEU A 141 9.00 -17.80 18.65
C LEU A 141 9.38 -17.36 20.08
N LYS A 142 9.77 -16.09 20.24
CA LYS A 142 10.20 -15.50 21.51
C LYS A 142 9.43 -14.21 21.73
N LEU A 143 8.75 -14.12 22.87
CA LEU A 143 8.03 -12.92 23.30
C LEU A 143 9.05 -11.79 23.53
N GLN A 144 9.06 -10.80 22.64
CA GLN A 144 9.92 -9.63 22.77
C GLN A 144 9.34 -8.65 23.80
N HIS A 145 10.18 -7.89 24.49
CA HIS A 145 9.71 -6.90 25.47
C HIS A 145 8.90 -5.80 24.77
N PHE A 146 7.60 -5.72 25.09
CA PHE A 146 6.63 -4.84 24.42
C PHE A 146 6.56 -3.43 25.03
N LYS A 147 6.74 -3.32 26.35
CA LYS A 147 6.69 -2.05 27.09
C LYS A 147 8.08 -1.41 27.21
N LYS A 148 8.11 -0.09 27.00
CA LYS A 148 9.25 0.75 27.36
C LYS A 148 9.22 0.90 28.90
N LYS A 149 10.33 0.56 29.59
CA LYS A 149 10.46 0.77 31.04
C LYS A 149 10.37 2.26 31.37
#